data_AF-A0A1S6KZW0-F1
#
_entry.id   AF-A0A1S6KZW0-F1
#
_cell.length_a   1.000
_cell.length_b   1.000
_cell.length_c   1.000
_cell.angle_alpha   90.00
_cell.angle_beta   90.00
_cell.angle_gamma   90.00
#
_symmetry.space_group_name_H-M   'P 1'
#
loop_
_entity.id
_entity.type
_entity.pdbx_description
1 polymer ?
#
loop_
_entity_poly.entity_id
_entity_poly.type
_entity_poly.pdbx_seq_one_letter_code
_entity_poly.pdbx_strand_id
1 'polypeptide(L)'
;FFSPEERTDIDLLMKRLDNICTDAANSGVRLMIDAEQSYFQASIDLVANELSQKYNKGGAAPVVYNTYQMYLKESYEKMRNDLIHAKRQGWSFGAKIVRGAYMVSERKRAADLGIPDIIQDTIQDT
;
A
#
# COMPACT_ATOMS: atom_id res chain seq x y z
N PHE A 1 -1.59 17.71 14.66
CA PHE A 1 -0.24 17.21 15.02
C PHE A 1 -0.43 15.99 15.92
N PHE A 2 0.34 14.92 15.69
CA PHE A 2 0.28 13.71 16.52
C PHE A 2 0.72 13.98 17.96
N SER A 3 0.05 13.35 18.92
CA SER A 3 0.39 13.33 20.34
C SER A 3 1.74 12.64 20.58
N PRO A 4 2.40 12.87 21.74
CA PRO A 4 3.65 12.18 22.08
C PRO A 4 3.52 10.65 22.10
N GLU A 5 2.36 10.14 22.55
CA GLU A 5 2.05 8.71 22.57
C GLU A 5 1.91 8.16 21.15
N GLU A 6 1.12 8.83 20.28
CA GLU A 6 0.95 8.43 18.89
C GLU A 6 2.28 8.40 18.12
N ARG A 7 3.20 9.34 18.39
CA ARG A 7 4.54 9.31 17.79
C ARG A 7 5.34 8.10 18.23
N THR A 8 5.25 7.74 19.52
CA THR A 8 5.93 6.57 20.06
C THR A 8 5.40 5.29 19.40
N ASP A 9 4.09 5.19 19.20
CA ASP A 9 3.47 4.06 18.52
C ASP A 9 3.90 3.95 17.05
N ILE A 10 3.97 5.08 16.34
CA ILE A 10 4.48 5.14 14.95
C ILE A 10 5.94 4.70 14.89
N ASP A 11 6.79 5.19 15.80
CA ASP A 11 8.21 4.82 15.84
C ASP A 11 8.39 3.32 16.10
N LEU A 12 7.60 2.75 17.01
CA LEU A 12 7.61 1.31 17.30
C LEU A 12 7.11 0.48 16.11
N LEU A 13 6.06 0.94 15.41
CA LEU A 13 5.58 0.31 14.20
C LEU A 13 6.66 0.29 13.12
N MET A 14 7.26 1.43 12.81
CA MET A 14 8.29 1.54 11.79
C MET A 14 9.51 0.70 12.13
N LYS A 15 9.94 0.67 13.39
CA LYS A 15 11.04 -0.19 13.85
C LYS A 15 10.75 -1.68 13.64
N ARG A 16 9.53 -2.13 13.92
CA ARG A 16 9.13 -3.54 13.72
C ARG A 16 9.13 -3.90 12.24
N LEU A 17 8.55 -3.05 11.40
CA LEU A 17 8.52 -3.26 9.96
C LEU A 17 9.92 -3.25 9.35
N ASP A 18 10.80 -2.39 9.85
CA ASP A 18 12.19 -2.33 9.42
C ASP A 18 12.95 -3.63 9.70
N ASN A 19 12.78 -4.19 10.90
CA ASN A 19 13.37 -5.47 11.27
C ASN A 19 12.86 -6.60 10.36
N ILE A 20 11.55 -6.67 10.12
CA ILE A 20 10.95 -7.67 9.23
C ILE A 20 11.51 -7.55 7.80
N CYS A 21 11.63 -6.33 7.27
CA CYS A 21 12.19 -6.09 5.95
C CYS A 21 13.69 -6.46 5.86
N THR A 22 14.45 -6.16 6.91
CA THR A 22 15.86 -6.56 7.01
C THR A 22 16.00 -8.09 6.98
N ASP A 23 15.23 -8.80 7.80
CA ASP A 23 15.26 -10.25 7.85
C ASP A 23 14.82 -10.88 6.53
N ALA A 24 13.80 -10.32 5.88
CA ALA A 24 13.33 -10.75 4.57
C ALA A 24 14.39 -10.60 3.48
N ALA A 25 15.06 -9.43 3.44
CA ALA A 25 16.14 -9.16 2.50
C ALA A 25 17.32 -10.11 2.71
N ASN A 26 17.73 -10.34 3.96
CA ASN A 26 18.81 -11.27 4.31
C ASN A 26 18.47 -12.72 3.95
N SER A 27 17.20 -13.10 4.08
CA SER A 27 16.72 -14.45 3.79
C SER A 27 16.35 -14.66 2.32
N GLY A 28 16.42 -13.63 1.48
CA GLY A 28 16.03 -13.70 0.06
C GLY A 28 14.54 -13.95 -0.17
N VAL A 29 13.68 -13.64 0.81
CA VAL A 29 12.22 -13.76 0.70
C VAL A 29 11.58 -12.41 0.41
N ARG A 30 10.34 -12.44 -0.08
CA ARG A 30 9.58 -11.24 -0.47
C ARG A 30 8.47 -10.97 0.52
N LEU A 31 8.21 -9.70 0.76
CA LEU A 31 7.14 -9.21 1.61
C LEU A 31 6.05 -8.59 0.75
N MET A 32 4.80 -8.96 1.02
CA MET A 32 3.63 -8.37 0.40
C MET A 32 2.86 -7.66 1.50
N ILE A 33 2.76 -6.33 1.40
CA ILE A 33 1.97 -5.52 2.32
C ILE A 33 0.53 -5.57 1.83
N ASP A 34 -0.37 -6.13 2.64
CA ASP A 34 -1.77 -6.26 2.28
C ASP A 34 -2.48 -4.89 2.30
N ALA A 35 -3.44 -4.76 1.39
CA ALA A 35 -4.31 -3.58 1.32
C ALA A 35 -5.56 -3.83 2.16
N GLU A 36 -5.97 -2.81 2.91
CA GLU A 36 -7.11 -2.84 3.83
C GLU A 36 -8.27 -1.99 3.29
N GLN A 37 -9.17 -1.54 4.16
CA GLN A 37 -10.24 -0.61 3.79
C GLN A 37 -9.67 0.77 3.40
N SER A 38 -10.40 1.48 2.54
CA SER A 38 -10.01 2.76 1.92
C SER A 38 -9.54 3.83 2.90
N TYR A 39 -10.15 3.86 4.09
CA TYR A 39 -9.86 4.85 5.13
C TYR A 39 -8.56 4.59 5.91
N PHE A 40 -7.97 3.40 5.79
CA PHE A 40 -6.62 3.09 6.29
C PHE A 40 -5.57 3.08 5.18
N GLN A 41 -5.99 2.86 3.94
CA GLN A 41 -5.12 2.52 2.83
C GLN A 41 -4.04 3.58 2.56
N ALA A 42 -4.36 4.87 2.69
CA ALA A 42 -3.39 5.95 2.50
C ALA A 42 -2.17 5.86 3.44
N SER A 43 -2.38 5.50 4.71
CA SER A 43 -1.30 5.33 5.68
C SER A 43 -0.48 4.08 5.39
N ILE A 44 -1.15 2.98 5.01
CA ILE A 44 -0.48 1.72 4.63
C ILE A 44 0.40 1.95 3.40
N ASP A 45 -0.11 2.68 2.41
CA ASP A 45 0.60 3.00 1.18
C ASP A 45 1.84 3.87 1.43
N LEU A 46 1.73 4.84 2.32
CA LEU A 46 2.87 5.68 2.71
C LEU A 46 3.99 4.83 3.30
N VAL A 47 3.65 3.94 4.25
CA VAL A 47 4.61 3.03 4.88
C VAL A 47 5.19 2.05 3.86
N ALA A 48 4.37 1.48 2.99
CA ALA A 48 4.81 0.56 1.95
C ALA A 48 5.78 1.22 0.97
N ASN A 49 5.52 2.47 0.58
CA ASN A 49 6.39 3.24 -0.29
C ASN A 49 7.73 3.60 0.40
N GLU A 50 7.71 3.96 1.69
CA GLU A 50 8.92 4.23 2.46
C GLU A 50 9.81 2.99 2.57
N LEU A 51 9.22 1.84 2.90
CA LEU A 51 9.94 0.56 2.96
C LEU A 51 10.44 0.13 1.58
N SER A 52 9.64 0.33 0.52
CA SER A 52 10.07 0.04 -0.86
C SER A 52 11.26 0.91 -1.26
N GLN A 53 11.23 2.21 -0.95
CA GLN A 53 12.34 3.11 -1.22
C GLN A 53 13.60 2.66 -0.48
N LYS A 54 13.48 2.16 0.76
CA LYS A 54 14.63 1.70 1.56
C LYS A 54 15.19 0.36 1.05
N TYR A 55 14.33 -0.62 0.77
CA TYR A 55 14.73 -2.02 0.55
C TYR A 55 14.77 -2.48 -0.91
N ASN A 56 14.12 -1.78 -1.85
CA ASN A 56 14.09 -2.18 -3.26
C ASN A 56 15.17 -1.50 -4.12
N LYS A 57 16.26 -0.99 -3.53
CA LYS A 57 17.35 -0.34 -4.27
C LYS A 57 18.29 -1.36 -4.94
N GLY A 58 19.09 -0.90 -5.89
CA GLY A 58 20.18 -1.69 -6.47
C GLY A 58 19.81 -2.55 -7.69
N GLY A 59 18.61 -2.34 -8.27
CA GLY A 59 18.22 -2.96 -9.55
C GLY A 59 17.92 -4.47 -9.49
N ALA A 60 17.94 -5.08 -8.31
CA ALA A 60 17.51 -6.45 -8.08
C ALA A 60 15.97 -6.57 -8.05
N ALA A 61 15.46 -7.79 -8.00
CA ALA A 61 14.03 -8.03 -7.77
C ALA A 61 13.60 -7.37 -6.44
N PRO A 62 12.42 -6.70 -6.38
CA PRO A 62 12.00 -6.01 -5.18
C PRO A 62 11.77 -6.99 -4.04
N VAL A 63 12.10 -6.55 -2.82
CA VAL A 63 11.83 -7.27 -1.56
C VAL A 63 10.42 -6.94 -1.09
N VAL A 64 10.04 -5.66 -1.15
CA VAL A 64 8.73 -5.16 -0.69
C VAL A 64 7.79 -4.96 -1.89
N TYR A 65 6.57 -5.48 -1.76
CA TYR A 65 5.48 -5.31 -2.72
C TYR A 65 4.31 -4.62 -2.03
N ASN A 66 3.82 -3.54 -2.62
CA ASN A 66 2.57 -2.91 -2.19
C ASN A 66 1.37 -3.56 -2.89
N THR A 67 0.21 -3.61 -2.23
CA THR A 67 -1.02 -4.17 -2.81
C THR A 67 -1.90 -3.08 -3.39
N TYR A 68 -2.32 -3.25 -4.64
CA TYR A 68 -3.23 -2.35 -5.35
C TYR A 68 -4.55 -3.06 -5.61
N GLN A 69 -5.63 -2.55 -5.02
CA GLN A 69 -6.98 -3.09 -5.17
C GLN A 69 -7.68 -2.42 -6.36
N MET A 70 -7.81 -3.12 -7.49
CA MET A 70 -8.26 -2.56 -8.78
C MET A 70 -9.76 -2.30 -8.87
N TYR A 71 -10.53 -2.78 -7.91
CA TYR A 71 -11.93 -2.39 -7.76
C TYR A 71 -12.12 -0.91 -7.38
N LEU A 72 -11.08 -0.21 -6.90
CA LEU A 72 -11.15 1.22 -6.59
C LEU A 72 -10.90 2.05 -7.86
N LYS A 73 -11.74 3.06 -8.09
CA LYS A 73 -11.64 3.98 -9.24
C LYS A 73 -10.27 4.66 -9.36
N GLU A 74 -9.61 4.94 -8.23
CA GLU A 74 -8.31 5.63 -8.18
C GLU A 74 -7.09 4.72 -8.33
N SER A 75 -7.26 3.39 -8.23
CA SER A 75 -6.16 2.44 -8.03
C SER A 75 -5.15 2.43 -9.19
N TYR A 76 -5.65 2.53 -10.42
CA TYR A 76 -4.80 2.57 -11.62
C TYR A 76 -3.86 3.78 -11.62
N GLU A 77 -4.42 4.98 -11.41
CA GLU A 77 -3.66 6.23 -11.39
C GLU A 77 -2.66 6.25 -10.23
N LYS A 78 -3.07 5.73 -9.07
CA LYS A 78 -2.17 5.55 -7.93
C LYS A 78 -0.99 4.64 -8.27
N MET A 79 -1.23 3.44 -8.79
CA MET A 79 -0.18 2.50 -9.18
C MET A 79 0.77 3.11 -10.22
N ARG A 80 0.21 3.83 -11.20
CA ARG A 80 1.00 4.53 -12.22
C ARG A 80 1.93 5.58 -11.60
N ASN A 81 1.42 6.36 -10.65
CA ASN A 81 2.19 7.39 -9.96
C ASN A 81 3.32 6.78 -9.12
N ASP A 82 3.05 5.72 -8.37
CA ASP A 82 4.07 5.02 -7.58
C ASP A 82 5.16 4.41 -8.48
N LEU A 83 4.79 3.83 -9.63
CA LEU A 83 5.73 3.32 -10.62
C LEU A 83 6.64 4.43 -11.18
N ILE A 84 6.06 5.58 -11.54
CA ILE A 84 6.82 6.75 -12.01
C ILE A 84 7.76 7.26 -10.92
N HIS A 85 7.28 7.31 -9.68
CA HIS A 85 8.07 7.74 -8.53
C HIS A 85 9.26 6.81 -8.30
N ALA A 86 9.03 5.49 -8.30
CA ALA A 86 10.06 4.47 -8.19
C ALA A 86 11.14 4.59 -9.27
N LYS A 87 10.71 4.79 -10.53
CA LYS A 87 11.63 5.00 -11.65
C LYS A 87 12.47 6.26 -11.48
N ARG A 88 11.88 7.37 -11.03
CA ARG A 88 12.58 8.66 -10.84
C ARG A 88 13.63 8.60 -9.74
N GLN A 89 13.37 7.82 -8.70
CA GLN A 89 14.19 7.76 -7.51
C GLN A 89 15.11 6.53 -7.44
N GLY A 90 15.00 5.61 -8.40
CA GLY A 90 15.97 4.53 -8.62
C GLY A 90 15.78 3.29 -7.74
N TRP A 91 14.53 2.90 -7.43
CA TRP A 91 14.24 1.61 -6.80
C TRP A 91 13.31 0.74 -7.67
N SER A 92 13.39 -0.57 -7.48
CA SER A 92 12.55 -1.55 -8.16
C SER A 92 11.11 -1.47 -7.64
N PHE A 93 10.15 -1.29 -8.55
CA PHE A 93 8.74 -1.24 -8.22
C PHE A 93 8.17 -2.65 -8.01
N GLY A 94 7.65 -2.92 -6.80
CA GLY A 94 6.97 -4.18 -6.46
C GLY A 94 5.47 -3.96 -6.27
N ALA A 95 4.65 -4.62 -7.07
CA ALA A 95 3.19 -4.54 -6.99
C ALA A 95 2.53 -5.91 -6.89
N LYS A 96 1.61 -6.06 -5.94
CA LYS A 96 0.63 -7.13 -5.85
C LYS A 96 -0.71 -6.57 -6.33
N ILE A 97 -1.19 -7.06 -7.47
CA ILE A 97 -2.44 -6.58 -8.07
C ILE A 97 -3.56 -7.53 -7.66
N VAL A 98 -4.62 -6.99 -7.08
CA VAL A 98 -5.81 -7.74 -6.67
C VAL A 98 -7.07 -7.02 -7.13
N ARG A 99 -8.20 -7.73 -7.18
CA ARG A 99 -9.51 -7.06 -7.33
C ARG A 99 -9.81 -6.22 -6.09
N GLY A 100 -9.89 -6.85 -4.92
CA GLY A 100 -10.20 -6.23 -3.63
C GLY A 100 -11.06 -7.16 -2.77
N ALA A 101 -11.04 -6.97 -1.45
CA ALA A 101 -11.77 -7.82 -0.49
C ALA A 101 -12.96 -7.12 0.18
N TYR A 102 -13.05 -5.79 0.07
CA TYR A 102 -13.92 -4.96 0.91
C TYR A 102 -15.09 -4.31 0.15
N MET A 103 -15.45 -4.82 -1.04
CA MET A 103 -16.48 -4.26 -1.92
C MET A 103 -17.80 -3.96 -1.20
N VAL A 104 -18.31 -4.94 -0.44
CA VAL A 104 -19.61 -4.84 0.22
C VAL A 104 -19.58 -3.82 1.36
N SER A 105 -18.52 -3.87 2.18
CA SER A 105 -18.37 -2.96 3.33
C SER A 105 -18.14 -1.51 2.91
N GLU A 106 -17.38 -1.26 1.84
CA GLU A 106 -17.14 0.09 1.32
C GLU A 106 -18.41 0.71 0.73
N ARG A 107 -19.19 -0.03 -0.06
CA ARG A 107 -20.49 0.48 -0.57
C ARG A 107 -21.46 0.80 0.55
N LYS A 108 -21.54 -0.08 1.56
CA LYS A 108 -22.38 0.15 2.74
C LYS A 108 -21.96 1.44 3.45
N ARG A 109 -20.66 1.61 3.70
CA ARG A 109 -20.11 2.82 4.32
C ARG A 109 -20.40 4.07 3.50
N ALA A 110 -20.28 4.01 2.17
CA ALA A 110 -20.59 5.13 1.29
C ALA A 110 -22.06 5.57 1.40
N ALA A 111 -22.98 4.60 1.39
CA ALA A 111 -24.41 4.84 1.60
C ALA A 111 -24.72 5.40 2.99
N ASP A 112 -24.15 4.82 4.05
CA ASP A 112 -24.36 5.25 5.44
C ASP A 112 -23.86 6.69 5.69
N LEU A 113 -22.77 7.10 5.02
CA LEU A 113 -22.18 8.44 5.15
C LEU A 113 -22.69 9.44 4.10
N GLY A 114 -23.46 9.01 3.11
CA GLY A 114 -23.90 9.86 1.99
C GLY A 114 -22.76 10.37 1.12
N ILE A 115 -21.65 9.63 1.01
CA ILE A 115 -20.49 9.98 0.19
C ILE A 115 -20.48 9.18 -1.13
N PRO A 116 -19.77 9.65 -2.17
CA PRO A 116 -19.67 8.92 -3.44
C PRO A 116 -19.06 7.51 -3.29
N ASP A 117 -19.56 6.55 -4.08
CA ASP A 117 -18.96 5.22 -4.19
C ASP A 117 -17.62 5.29 -4.92
N ILE A 118 -16.56 4.91 -4.20
CA ILE A 118 -15.17 4.87 -4.68
C ILE A 118 -14.87 3.61 -5.51
N ILE A 119 -15.78 2.63 -5.52
CA ILE A 119 -15.67 1.39 -6.30
C ILE A 119 -16.11 1.63 -7.74
N GLN A 120 -15.52 0.88 -8.65
CA GLN A 120 -15.98 0.78 -10.03
C GLN A 120 -17.48 0.42 -10.13
N ASP A 121 -18.12 0.89 -11.20
CA ASP A 121 -19.58 0.79 -11.32
C ASP A 121 -20.04 -0.65 -11.54
N THR A 122 -19.27 -1.44 -12.31
CA THR A 122 -19.55 -2.86 -12.57
C THR A 122 -18.40 -3.76 -12.16
N ILE A 123 -18.67 -5.08 -12.02
CA ILE A 123 -17.63 -6.07 -11.74
C ILE A 123 -16.69 -6.28 -12.95
N GLN A 124 -17.15 -5.97 -14.16
CA GLN A 124 -16.33 -6.03 -15.37
C GLN A 124 -15.30 -4.90 -15.41
N ASP A 125 -15.58 -3.79 -14.72
CA ASP A 125 -14.68 -2.65 -14.61
C ASP A 125 -13.59 -2.85 -13.53
N THR A 126 -13.68 -3.92 -12.73
CA THR A 126 -12.73 -4.25 -11.62
C THR A 126 -11.60 -5.19 -12.01
#